data_AF-A0A931R6S0-F1
#
_entry.id   AF-A0A931R6S0-F1
#
_cell.length_a   1.000
_cell.length_b   1.000
_cell.length_c   1.000
_cell.angle_alpha   90.00
_cell.angle_beta   90.00
_cell.angle_gamma   90.00
#
_symmetry.space_group_name_H-M   'P 1'
#
loop_
_entity.id
_entity.type
_entity.pdbx_description
1 polymer ?
#
loop_
_entity_poly.entity_id
_entity_poly.type
_entity_poly.pdbx_seq_one_letter_code
_entity_poly.pdbx_strand_id
1 'polypeptide(L)'
;MLQSFPTMTIDRVSASILVLFSLFVIWESRQLPLGSFRQPGPAYVPILLAALLLILGVFIILMAGRARSLSSLRWSEWRHGLAILLTCVFAVFAIERLGYRLTVLLALVFLVKGVEKRGWVSSLTFAFGMAFGSFYLFYTVLRVPLPQGPLGF
;
A
#
# COMPACT_ATOMS: atom_id res chain seq x y z
N MET A 1 39.60 -11.13 -22.98
CA MET A 1 39.05 -10.03 -22.14
C MET A 1 37.61 -9.77 -22.58
N LEU A 2 36.64 -10.50 -22.03
CA LEU A 2 35.22 -10.18 -22.22
C LEU A 2 34.77 -9.44 -20.97
N GLN A 3 34.49 -8.14 -21.13
CA GLN A 3 33.91 -7.30 -20.10
C GLN A 3 32.52 -7.86 -19.76
N SER A 4 32.37 -8.42 -18.58
CA SER A 4 31.07 -8.74 -18.00
C SER A 4 30.33 -7.43 -17.74
N PHE A 5 29.35 -7.11 -18.58
CA PHE A 5 28.36 -6.09 -18.26
C PHE A 5 27.83 -6.34 -16.84
N PRO A 6 27.72 -5.31 -15.97
CA PRO A 6 27.22 -5.49 -14.62
C PRO A 6 25.77 -5.96 -14.72
N THR A 7 25.55 -7.26 -14.60
CA THR A 7 24.20 -7.81 -14.48
C THR A 7 23.63 -7.28 -13.18
N MET A 8 22.80 -6.24 -13.27
CA MET A 8 22.12 -5.70 -12.10
C MET A 8 21.24 -6.82 -11.54
N THR A 9 21.67 -7.41 -10.42
CA THR A 9 20.85 -8.38 -9.68
C THR A 9 19.51 -7.72 -9.39
N ILE A 10 18.41 -8.47 -9.53
CA ILE A 10 17.04 -7.99 -9.29
C ILE A 10 16.94 -7.27 -7.94
N ASP A 11 17.70 -7.73 -6.95
CA ASP A 11 17.83 -7.13 -5.62
C ASP A 11 18.34 -5.68 -5.68
N ARG A 12 19.36 -5.39 -6.50
CA ARG A 12 19.89 -4.02 -6.68
C ARG A 12 18.88 -3.13 -7.36
N VAL A 13 18.18 -3.63 -8.37
CA VAL A 13 17.16 -2.86 -9.09
C VAL A 13 15.99 -2.54 -8.15
N SER A 14 15.48 -3.55 -7.45
CA SER A 14 14.39 -3.40 -6.47
C SER A 14 14.78 -2.45 -5.35
N ALA A 15 15.97 -2.61 -4.77
CA ALA A 15 16.46 -1.71 -3.72
C ALA A 15 16.66 -0.27 -4.23
N SER A 16 17.14 -0.09 -5.46
CA SER A 16 17.28 1.25 -6.06
C SER A 16 15.92 1.92 -6.23
N ILE A 17 14.90 1.18 -6.68
CA ILE A 17 13.53 1.70 -6.80
C ILE A 17 12.98 2.09 -5.41
N LEU A 18 13.18 1.24 -4.39
CA LEU A 18 12.73 1.53 -3.03
C LEU A 18 13.45 2.75 -2.43
N VAL A 19 14.75 2.92 -2.69
CA VAL A 19 15.52 4.12 -2.29
C VAL A 19 14.94 5.36 -2.96
N LEU A 20 14.73 5.34 -4.27
CA LEU A 20 14.13 6.47 -4.99
C LEU A 20 12.72 6.81 -4.46
N PHE A 21 11.90 5.79 -4.21
CA PHE A 21 10.57 5.98 -3.61
C PHE A 21 10.65 6.59 -2.21
N SER A 22 11.57 6.12 -1.36
CA SER A 22 11.76 6.68 -0.02
C SER A 22 12.18 8.16 -0.05
N LEU A 23 13.08 8.53 -0.97
CA LEU A 23 13.48 9.92 -1.17
C LEU A 23 12.32 10.79 -1.64
N PHE A 24 11.48 10.27 -2.55
CA PHE A 24 10.27 10.94 -3.01
C PHE A 24 9.29 11.17 -1.84
N VAL A 25 9.05 10.16 -1.00
CA VAL A 25 8.19 10.31 0.19
C VAL A 25 8.75 11.35 1.16
N ILE A 26 10.05 11.34 1.43
CA ILE A 26 10.71 12.35 2.29
C ILE A 26 10.55 13.75 1.69
N TRP A 27 10.68 13.88 0.36
CA TRP A 27 10.51 15.13 -0.35
C TRP A 27 9.08 15.68 -0.21
N GLU A 28 8.07 14.88 -0.53
CA GLU A 28 6.66 15.27 -0.40
C GLU A 28 6.26 15.56 1.05
N SER A 29 6.81 14.81 2.01
CA SER A 29 6.53 15.00 3.42
C SER A 29 7.02 16.34 3.97
N ARG A 30 7.89 17.07 3.25
CA ARG A 30 8.31 18.44 3.64
C ARG A 30 7.16 19.44 3.60
N GLN A 31 6.10 19.15 2.82
CA GLN A 31 4.91 20.01 2.76
C GLN A 31 3.99 19.83 3.97
N LEU A 32 4.24 18.82 4.80
CA LEU A 32 3.40 18.45 5.93
C LEU A 32 4.11 18.76 7.26
N PRO A 33 3.40 19.24 8.29
CA PRO A 33 4.01 19.49 9.59
C PRO A 33 4.45 18.18 10.24
N LEU A 34 5.71 18.13 10.68
CA LEU A 34 6.28 16.99 11.41
C LEU A 34 5.72 16.86 12.83
N GLY A 35 5.28 17.97 13.43
CA GLY A 35 4.89 18.01 14.83
C GLY A 35 6.07 17.76 15.77
N SER A 36 5.78 17.21 16.95
CA SER A 36 6.76 16.88 17.99
C SER A 36 6.62 15.41 18.41
N PHE A 37 7.62 14.85 19.10
CA PHE A 37 7.55 13.47 19.60
C PHE A 37 6.34 13.20 20.50
N ARG A 38 5.91 14.20 21.29
CA ARG A 38 4.71 14.09 22.15
C ARG A 38 3.39 14.35 21.41
N GLN A 39 3.44 14.99 20.26
CA GLN A 39 2.28 15.33 19.42
C GLN A 39 2.70 15.16 17.95
N PRO A 40 2.77 13.91 17.46
CA PRO A 40 3.29 13.61 16.14
C PRO A 40 2.39 14.27 15.09
N GLY A 41 3.02 15.02 14.17
CA GLY A 41 2.33 15.61 13.04
C GLY A 41 2.10 14.58 11.93
N PRO A 42 1.29 14.92 10.91
CA PRO A 42 0.98 14.03 9.80
C PRO A 42 2.21 13.49 9.05
N ALA A 43 3.32 14.23 9.03
CA ALA A 43 4.56 13.81 8.37
C ALA A 43 5.42 12.85 9.21
N TYR A 44 5.15 12.69 10.52
CA TYR A 44 6.03 11.94 11.42
C TYR A 44 6.18 10.46 11.02
N VAL A 45 5.05 9.76 10.86
CA VAL A 45 5.04 8.33 10.50
C VAL A 45 5.56 8.11 9.06
N PRO A 46 5.12 8.87 8.04
CA PRO A 46 5.66 8.76 6.69
C PRO A 46 7.18 8.93 6.63
N ILE A 47 7.75 9.94 7.31
CA ILE A 47 9.20 10.16 7.32
C ILE A 47 9.94 9.05 8.05
N LEU A 48 9.41 8.56 9.18
CA LEU A 48 10.05 7.46 9.91
C LEU A 48 10.13 6.18 9.04
N LEU A 49 9.03 5.82 8.39
CA LEU A 49 8.99 4.65 7.50
C LEU A 49 9.86 4.84 6.26
N ALA A 50 9.85 6.03 5.65
CA ALA A 50 10.70 6.33 4.51
C ALA A 50 12.19 6.32 4.88
N ALA A 51 12.57 6.83 6.05
CA ALA A 51 13.94 6.78 6.55
C ALA A 51 14.40 5.33 6.78
N LEU A 52 13.56 4.49 7.39
CA LEU A 52 13.86 3.07 7.57
C LEU A 52 14.03 2.37 6.21
N LEU A 53 13.12 2.62 5.27
CA LEU A 53 13.17 2.05 3.93
C LEU A 53 14.43 2.49 3.17
N LEU A 54 14.82 3.76 3.30
CA LEU A 54 16.04 4.31 2.71
C LEU A 54 17.28 3.59 3.26
N ILE A 55 17.37 3.44 4.59
CA ILE A 55 18.49 2.75 5.25
C ILE A 55 18.60 1.31 4.77
N LEU A 56 17.50 0.55 4.79
CA LEU A 56 17.47 -0.85 4.34
C LEU A 56 17.80 -0.96 2.85
N GLY A 57 17.26 -0.08 2.01
CA GLY A 57 17.51 -0.07 0.57
C GLY A 57 18.98 0.20 0.24
N VAL A 58 19.59 1.20 0.88
CA VAL A 58 21.03 1.48 0.76
C VAL A 58 21.85 0.28 1.24
N PHE A 59 21.49 -0.30 2.38
CA PHE A 59 22.17 -1.49 2.90
C PHE A 59 22.12 -2.66 1.92
N ILE A 60 20.98 -2.92 1.29
CA ILE A 60 20.84 -3.96 0.25
C ILE A 60 21.72 -3.63 -0.96
N ILE A 61 21.75 -2.39 -1.45
CA ILE A 61 22.60 -2.01 -2.59
C ILE A 61 24.09 -2.26 -2.27
N LEU A 62 24.52 -1.93 -1.04
CA LEU A 62 25.90 -2.13 -0.59
C LEU A 62 26.25 -3.61 -0.36
N MET A 63 25.30 -4.44 0.09
CA MET A 63 25.50 -5.89 0.30
C MET A 63 25.19 -6.75 -0.92
N ALA A 64 24.53 -6.20 -1.94
CA ALA A 64 24.11 -6.96 -3.11
C ALA A 64 25.33 -7.47 -3.87
N GLY A 65 25.42 -8.79 -4.01
CA GLY A 65 26.60 -9.51 -4.50
C GLY A 65 27.04 -10.64 -3.56
N ARG A 66 26.61 -10.65 -2.29
CA ARG A 66 26.87 -11.75 -1.34
C ARG A 66 25.76 -12.81 -1.30
N ALA A 67 24.56 -12.51 -1.77
CA ALA A 67 23.41 -13.40 -1.72
C ALA A 67 23.23 -14.16 -3.05
N ARG A 68 22.80 -15.42 -2.97
CA ARG A 68 22.44 -16.24 -4.14
C ARG A 68 21.21 -15.60 -4.82
N SER A 69 21.28 -15.38 -6.12
CA SER A 69 20.15 -14.89 -6.92
C SER A 69 18.93 -15.78 -6.68
N LEU A 70 17.83 -15.21 -6.15
CA LEU A 70 16.52 -15.84 -6.06
C LEU A 70 15.88 -15.85 -7.46
N SER A 71 16.54 -16.49 -8.42
CA SER A 71 16.13 -16.54 -9.83
C SER A 71 14.89 -17.41 -10.10
N SER A 72 14.18 -17.86 -9.07
CA SER A 72 13.03 -18.77 -9.20
C SER A 72 11.68 -18.15 -8.82
N LEU A 73 11.62 -16.87 -8.45
CA LEU A 73 10.33 -16.18 -8.27
C LEU A 73 9.75 -15.84 -9.65
N ARG A 74 9.19 -16.84 -10.33
CA ARG A 74 8.26 -16.62 -11.44
C ARG A 74 7.13 -15.75 -10.87
N TRP A 75 6.96 -14.55 -11.43
CA TRP A 75 5.85 -13.66 -11.11
C TRP A 75 4.53 -14.28 -11.62
N SER A 76 4.08 -15.34 -10.94
CA SER A 76 2.87 -16.10 -11.28
C SER A 76 1.61 -15.28 -11.02
N GLU A 77 1.68 -14.32 -10.09
CA GLU A 77 0.52 -13.64 -9.53
C GLU A 77 0.32 -12.19 -10.02
N TRP A 78 0.85 -11.83 -11.21
CA TRP A 78 0.70 -10.46 -11.76
C TRP A 78 -0.76 -10.06 -11.91
N ARG A 79 -1.63 -11.03 -12.22
CA ARG A 79 -3.07 -10.82 -12.32
C ARG A 79 -3.69 -10.36 -10.99
N HIS A 80 -3.22 -10.91 -9.86
CA HIS A 80 -3.69 -10.49 -8.53
C HIS A 80 -3.19 -9.07 -8.22
N GLY A 81 -1.92 -8.77 -8.52
CA GLY A 81 -1.36 -7.43 -8.37
C GLY A 81 -2.10 -6.38 -9.20
N LEU A 82 -2.39 -6.69 -10.47
CA LEU A 82 -3.17 -5.83 -11.36
C LEU A 82 -4.61 -5.63 -10.85
N ALA A 83 -5.25 -6.68 -10.35
CA ALA A 83 -6.60 -6.59 -9.79
C ALA A 83 -6.63 -5.68 -8.54
N ILE A 84 -5.63 -5.79 -7.66
CA ILE A 84 -5.49 -4.90 -6.50
C ILE A 84 -5.29 -3.46 -6.96
N LEU A 85 -4.38 -3.22 -7.92
CA LEU A 85 -4.12 -1.88 -8.45
C LEU A 85 -5.39 -1.25 -9.05
N LEU A 86 -6.13 -1.99 -9.88
CA LEU A 86 -7.39 -1.53 -10.47
C LEU A 86 -8.45 -1.25 -9.40
N THR A 87 -8.49 -2.07 -8.34
CA THR A 87 -9.41 -1.84 -7.21
C THR A 87 -9.05 -0.56 -6.46
N CYS A 88 -7.76 -0.28 -6.25
CA CYS A 88 -7.31 0.96 -5.63
C CYS A 88 -7.69 2.17 -6.50
N VAL A 89 -7.44 2.12 -7.81
CA VAL A 89 -7.84 3.18 -8.74
C VAL A 89 -9.35 3.41 -8.70
N PHE A 90 -10.15 2.33 -8.75
CA PHE A 90 -11.60 2.40 -8.57
C PHE A 90 -11.96 3.09 -7.25
N ALA A 91 -11.33 2.70 -6.13
CA ALA A 91 -11.64 3.24 -4.82
C ALA A 91 -11.42 4.76 -4.73
N VAL A 92 -10.35 5.29 -5.36
CA VAL A 92 -10.09 6.75 -5.38
C VAL A 92 -11.26 7.53 -5.99
N PHE A 93 -11.80 7.07 -7.12
CA PHE A 93 -12.92 7.77 -7.78
C PHE A 93 -14.28 7.43 -7.16
N ALA A 94 -14.41 6.22 -6.62
CA ALA A 94 -15.65 5.72 -6.06
C ALA A 94 -15.94 6.32 -4.68
N ILE A 95 -14.93 6.57 -3.85
CA ILE A 95 -15.13 6.96 -2.45
C ILE A 95 -15.87 8.30 -2.31
N GLU A 96 -15.59 9.26 -3.19
CA GLU A 96 -16.28 10.56 -3.20
C GLU A 96 -17.73 10.45 -3.73
N ARG A 97 -17.96 9.51 -4.67
CA ARG A 97 -19.26 9.36 -5.36
C ARG A 97 -20.23 8.41 -4.67
N LEU A 98 -19.72 7.35 -4.04
CA LEU A 98 -20.50 6.27 -3.44
C LEU A 98 -20.46 6.30 -1.91
N GLY A 99 -19.48 6.99 -1.32
CA GLY A 99 -19.24 6.98 0.12
C GLY A 99 -18.39 5.80 0.59
N TYR A 100 -17.76 5.95 1.75
CA TYR A 100 -16.78 5.01 2.29
C TYR A 100 -17.30 3.57 2.39
N ARG A 101 -18.50 3.38 2.95
CA ARG A 101 -19.06 2.04 3.23
C ARG A 101 -19.24 1.23 1.96
N LEU A 102 -19.87 1.81 0.94
CA LEU A 102 -20.12 1.14 -0.33
C LEU A 102 -18.82 0.88 -1.10
N THR A 103 -17.91 1.85 -1.14
CA THR A 103 -16.64 1.68 -1.84
C THR A 103 -15.80 0.56 -1.21
N VAL A 104 -15.66 0.54 0.11
CA VAL A 104 -14.90 -0.50 0.83
C VAL A 104 -15.59 -1.86 0.70
N LEU A 105 -16.91 -1.92 0.78
CA LEU A 105 -17.66 -3.16 0.61
C LEU A 105 -17.44 -3.75 -0.80
N LEU A 106 -17.60 -2.95 -1.85
CA LEU A 106 -17.39 -3.40 -3.23
C LEU A 106 -15.94 -3.81 -3.47
N ALA A 107 -14.98 -3.04 -2.97
CA ALA A 107 -13.56 -3.36 -3.08
C ALA A 107 -13.24 -4.70 -2.38
N LEU A 108 -13.69 -4.90 -1.15
CA LEU A 108 -13.44 -6.13 -0.40
C LEU A 108 -14.17 -7.33 -0.98
N VAL A 109 -15.42 -7.17 -1.45
CA VAL A 109 -16.12 -8.25 -2.16
C VAL A 109 -15.33 -8.62 -3.41
N PHE A 110 -14.94 -7.65 -4.24
CA PHE A 110 -14.18 -7.93 -5.46
C PHE A 110 -12.83 -8.61 -5.17
N LEU A 111 -12.08 -8.15 -4.17
CA LEU A 111 -10.79 -8.74 -3.80
C LEU A 111 -10.97 -10.13 -3.18
N VAL A 112 -11.75 -10.27 -2.12
CA VAL A 112 -11.87 -11.55 -1.40
C VAL A 112 -12.60 -12.60 -2.26
N LYS A 113 -13.61 -12.18 -3.04
CA LYS A 113 -14.35 -13.10 -3.89
C LYS A 113 -13.66 -13.35 -5.23
N GLY A 114 -13.19 -12.32 -5.90
CA GLY A 114 -12.65 -12.40 -7.26
C GLY A 114 -11.18 -12.81 -7.29
N VAL A 115 -10.37 -12.18 -6.43
CA VAL A 115 -8.91 -12.39 -6.35
C VAL A 115 -8.61 -13.61 -5.47
N GLU A 116 -9.19 -13.69 -4.27
CA GLU A 116 -8.92 -14.78 -3.32
C GLU A 116 -9.83 -16.02 -3.52
N LYS A 117 -10.84 -15.92 -4.41
CA LYS A 117 -11.78 -17.02 -4.75
C LYS A 117 -12.48 -17.66 -3.55
N ARG A 118 -12.67 -16.92 -2.46
CA ARG A 118 -13.27 -17.44 -1.23
C ARG A 118 -14.77 -17.70 -1.39
N GLY A 119 -15.35 -18.42 -0.43
CA GLY A 119 -16.80 -18.68 -0.39
C GLY A 119 -17.61 -17.38 -0.40
N TRP A 120 -18.79 -17.39 -1.04
CA TRP A 120 -19.66 -16.20 -1.12
C TRP A 120 -20.05 -15.70 0.28
N VAL A 121 -20.43 -16.61 1.17
CA VAL A 121 -20.84 -16.28 2.55
C VAL A 121 -19.69 -15.69 3.35
N SER A 122 -18.49 -16.26 3.27
CA SER A 122 -17.32 -15.75 4.01
C SER A 122 -16.82 -14.43 3.45
N SER A 123 -16.84 -14.25 2.12
CA SER A 123 -16.46 -12.98 1.50
C SER A 123 -17.43 -11.86 1.89
N LEU A 124 -18.73 -12.14 1.87
CA LEU A 124 -19.74 -11.13 2.16
C LEU A 124 -19.78 -10.77 3.65
N THR A 125 -19.72 -11.75 4.55
CA THR A 125 -19.66 -11.48 6.00
C THR A 125 -18.40 -10.72 6.39
N PHE A 126 -17.24 -11.10 5.84
CA PHE A 126 -16.00 -10.38 6.07
C PHE A 126 -16.04 -8.95 5.51
N ALA A 127 -16.46 -8.77 4.27
CA ALA A 127 -16.54 -7.45 3.63
C ALA A 127 -17.53 -6.54 4.36
N PHE A 128 -18.69 -7.07 4.78
CA PHE A 128 -19.69 -6.31 5.53
C PHE A 128 -19.18 -5.94 6.91
N GLY A 129 -18.60 -6.89 7.65
CA GLY A 129 -18.01 -6.65 8.97
C GLY A 129 -16.88 -5.63 8.91
N MET A 130 -16.01 -5.71 7.92
CA MET A 130 -14.92 -4.74 7.73
C MET A 130 -15.44 -3.36 7.32
N ALA A 131 -16.31 -3.26 6.31
CA ALA A 131 -16.79 -1.97 5.82
C ALA A 131 -17.59 -1.19 6.86
N PHE A 132 -18.52 -1.86 7.57
CA PHE A 132 -19.31 -1.21 8.61
C PHE A 132 -18.55 -1.07 9.93
N GLY A 133 -17.73 -2.06 10.29
CA GLY A 133 -16.94 -2.03 11.51
C GLY A 133 -15.86 -0.96 11.48
N SER A 134 -15.14 -0.83 10.36
CA SER A 134 -14.15 0.25 10.21
C SER A 134 -14.83 1.61 10.15
N PHE A 135 -15.98 1.73 9.46
CA PHE A 135 -16.75 2.97 9.47
C PHE A 135 -17.16 3.35 10.88
N TYR A 136 -17.71 2.43 11.67
CA TYR A 136 -18.10 2.70 13.05
C TYR A 136 -16.91 3.12 13.92
N LEU A 137 -15.78 2.42 13.81
CA LEU A 137 -14.56 2.76 14.54
C LEU A 137 -14.05 4.15 14.18
N PHE A 138 -13.94 4.47 12.89
CA PHE A 138 -13.35 5.75 12.47
C PHE A 138 -14.33 6.92 12.62
N TYR A 139 -15.59 6.74 12.22
CA TYR A 139 -16.59 7.79 12.26
C TYR A 139 -17.13 8.03 13.68
N THR A 140 -17.49 6.97 14.41
CA THR A 140 -18.15 7.11 15.71
C THR A 140 -17.15 7.21 16.86
N VAL A 141 -16.15 6.32 16.89
CA VAL A 141 -15.19 6.25 18.02
C VAL A 141 -14.11 7.30 17.87
N LEU A 142 -13.47 7.36 16.71
CA LEU A 142 -12.36 8.28 16.44
C LEU A 142 -12.80 9.66 15.92
N ARG A 143 -14.09 9.83 15.59
CA ARG A 143 -14.67 11.08 15.08
C ARG A 143 -13.96 11.67 13.86
N VAL A 144 -13.43 10.79 13.01
CA VAL A 144 -12.81 11.18 11.75
C VAL A 144 -13.91 11.41 10.71
N PRO A 145 -13.93 12.56 10.00
CA PRO A 145 -14.89 12.81 8.94
C PRO A 145 -14.63 11.85 7.77
N LEU A 146 -15.52 10.87 7.58
CA LEU A 146 -15.52 9.98 6.43
C LEU A 146 -16.61 10.41 5.45
N PRO A 147 -16.35 10.36 4.13
CA PRO A 147 -17.35 10.70 3.12
C PRO A 147 -18.53 9.72 3.17
N GLN A 148 -19.73 10.26 3.41
CA GLN A 148 -20.98 9.49 3.55
C GLN A 148 -21.71 9.25 2.21
N GLY A 149 -21.10 9.69 1.11
CA GLY A 149 -21.68 9.63 -0.22
C GLY A 149 -22.98 10.45 -0.35
N PRO A 150 -23.55 10.53 -1.56
CA PRO A 150 -24.79 11.26 -1.82
C PRO A 150 -26.02 10.63 -1.16
N LEU A 151 -25.91 9.39 -0.68
CA LEU A 151 -26.99 8.69 -0.01
C LEU A 151 -27.07 8.99 1.51
N GLY A 152 -26.12 9.73 2.08
CA GLY A 152 -26.15 10.14 3.50
C GLY A 152 -25.92 9.00 4.49
N PHE A 153 -25.38 7.87 4.02
CA PHE A 153 -25.01 6.72 4.83
C PHE A 153 -23.65 6.14 4.42
#